data_AF-A0A060Z282-F1
#
_entry.id   AF-A0A060Z282-F1
#
_cell.length_a   1.000
_cell.length_b   1.000
_cell.length_c   1.000
_cell.angle_alpha   90.00
_cell.angle_beta   90.00
_cell.angle_gamma   90.00
#
_symmetry.space_group_name_H-M   'P 1'
#
loop_
_entity.id
_entity.type
_entity.pdbx_description
1 polymer ?
#
loop_
_entity_poly.entity_id
_entity_poly.type
_entity_poly.pdbx_seq_one_letter_code
_entity_poly.pdbx_strand_id
1 'polypeptide(L)'
;MVVDMCIKEIELRGLQSEGLYRVSGFSEHIEDVRLAFDRDGEKADISANVYNDINIIAGALKLYLRDLPIPVITFHVYSKFIHAAKIPNPDTRLEAIHEGLLQLPPAHYETLRYLMMHLKK
;
A
#
# COMPACT_ATOMS: atom_id res chain seq x y z
N MET A 1 1.45 2.91 11.47
CA MET A 1 0.53 1.90 12.04
C MET A 1 -0.04 0.99 10.95
N VAL A 2 -1.17 1.32 10.29
CA VAL A 2 -1.86 0.39 9.35
C VAL A 2 -0.93 -0.18 8.28
N VAL A 3 -0.23 0.69 7.54
CA VAL A 3 0.71 0.27 6.48
C VAL A 3 1.81 -0.64 7.04
N ASP A 4 2.39 -0.30 8.18
CA ASP A 4 3.48 -1.05 8.81
C ASP A 4 3.02 -2.42 9.32
N MET A 5 1.89 -2.48 10.04
CA MET A 5 1.35 -3.72 10.57
C MET A 5 0.89 -4.67 9.46
N CYS A 6 0.16 -4.17 8.46
CA CYS A 6 -0.26 -4.99 7.33
C CYS A 6 0.93 -5.52 6.52
N ILE A 7 1.92 -4.67 6.22
CA ILE A 7 3.13 -5.10 5.50
C ILE A 7 3.89 -6.16 6.29
N LYS A 8 4.09 -5.96 7.60
CA LYS A 8 4.76 -6.95 8.46
C LYS A 8 4.05 -8.30 8.45
N GLU A 9 2.73 -8.31 8.58
CA GLU A 9 1.95 -9.53 8.57
C GLU A 9 1.99 -10.22 7.20
N ILE A 10 1.93 -9.46 6.10
CA ILE A 10 2.04 -9.99 4.73
C ILE A 10 3.45 -10.53 4.47
N GLU A 11 4.50 -9.86 4.94
CA GLU A 11 5.87 -10.36 4.80
C GLU A 11 6.11 -11.62 5.63
N LEU A 12 5.47 -11.72 6.80
CA LEU A 12 5.62 -12.85 7.71
C LEU A 12 5.07 -14.16 7.11
N ARG A 13 3.93 -14.11 6.41
CA ARG A 13 3.23 -15.34 5.97
C ARG A 13 2.64 -15.31 4.56
N GLY A 14 2.72 -14.17 3.86
CA GLY A 14 2.00 -13.92 2.61
C GLY A 14 2.81 -13.96 1.33
N LEU A 15 4.14 -13.80 1.39
CA LEU A 15 4.97 -13.60 0.18
C LEU A 15 4.93 -14.78 -0.81
N GLN A 16 4.64 -15.99 -0.35
CA GLN A 16 4.52 -17.19 -1.18
C GLN A 16 3.06 -17.50 -1.58
N SER A 17 2.10 -16.64 -1.20
CA SER A 17 0.69 -16.81 -1.53
C SER A 17 0.45 -16.52 -3.02
N GLU A 18 -0.16 -17.46 -3.73
CA GLU A 18 -0.46 -17.29 -5.14
C GLU A 18 -1.43 -16.13 -5.36
N GLY A 19 -1.05 -15.20 -6.23
CA GLY A 19 -1.89 -14.06 -6.58
C GLY A 19 -2.06 -13.05 -5.43
N LEU A 20 -1.09 -12.96 -4.51
CA LEU A 20 -1.04 -11.90 -3.50
C LEU A 20 -1.32 -10.53 -4.12
N TYR A 21 -2.12 -9.71 -3.43
CA TYR A 21 -2.67 -8.43 -3.88
C TYR A 21 -3.67 -8.48 -5.05
N ARG A 22 -3.67 -9.53 -5.88
CA ARG A 22 -4.64 -9.74 -6.98
C ARG A 22 -5.91 -10.46 -6.50
N VAL A 23 -5.75 -11.54 -5.74
CA VAL A 23 -6.86 -12.27 -5.11
C VAL A 23 -7.43 -11.40 -3.98
N SER A 24 -8.75 -11.44 -3.82
CA SER A 24 -9.45 -10.68 -2.79
C SER A 24 -9.98 -11.62 -1.72
N GLY A 25 -9.73 -11.28 -0.45
CA GLY A 25 -10.40 -11.91 0.67
C GLY A 25 -11.87 -11.48 0.76
N PHE A 26 -12.61 -12.07 1.69
CA PHE A 26 -14.00 -11.71 1.95
C PHE A 26 -14.14 -10.24 2.35
N SER A 27 -15.02 -9.50 1.68
CA SER A 27 -15.18 -8.06 1.89
C SER A 27 -15.60 -7.70 3.32
N GLU A 28 -16.42 -8.54 3.95
CA GLU A 28 -16.82 -8.38 5.35
C GLU A 28 -15.63 -8.46 6.31
N HIS A 29 -14.69 -9.39 6.10
CA HIS A 29 -13.48 -9.48 6.92
C HIS A 29 -12.48 -8.36 6.65
N ILE A 30 -12.39 -7.87 5.40
CA ILE A 30 -11.57 -6.69 5.08
C ILE A 30 -12.06 -5.47 5.86
N GLU A 31 -13.39 -5.29 5.90
CA GLU A 31 -14.02 -4.20 6.64
C GLU A 31 -13.86 -4.36 8.16
N ASP A 32 -13.95 -5.59 8.66
CA ASP A 32 -13.69 -5.90 10.07
C ASP A 32 -12.25 -5.52 10.49
N VAL A 33 -11.24 -5.81 9.66
CA VAL A 33 -9.86 -5.35 9.89
C VAL A 33 -9.76 -3.83 9.91
N ARG A 34 -10.45 -3.13 9.00
CA ARG A 34 -10.48 -1.65 8.99
C ARG A 34 -11.06 -1.11 10.30
N LEU A 35 -12.19 -1.66 10.73
CA LEU A 35 -12.84 -1.28 11.99
C LEU A 35 -11.99 -1.61 13.22
N ALA A 36 -11.24 -2.72 13.19
CA ALA A 36 -10.29 -3.07 14.24
C ALA A 36 -9.17 -2.02 14.34
N PHE A 37 -8.62 -1.55 13.22
CA PHE A 37 -7.64 -0.46 13.22
C PHE A 37 -8.23 0.86 13.72
N ASP A 38 -9.45 1.22 13.31
CA ASP A 38 -10.13 2.44 13.76
C ASP A 38 -10.39 2.44 15.28
N ARG A 39 -10.75 1.26 15.83
CA ARG A 39 -11.10 1.10 17.25
C ARG A 39 -9.86 0.93 18.15
N ASP A 40 -8.96 0.03 17.77
CA ASP A 40 -7.89 -0.48 18.64
C ASP A 40 -6.50 0.05 18.27
N GLY A 41 -6.37 0.69 17.10
CA GLY A 41 -5.10 1.25 16.64
C GLY A 41 -3.99 0.20 16.56
N GLU A 42 -2.86 0.45 17.23
CA GLU A 42 -1.69 -0.44 17.21
C GLU A 42 -1.94 -1.77 17.93
N LYS A 43 -3.06 -1.88 18.65
CA LYS A 43 -3.47 -3.09 19.37
C LYS A 43 -4.41 -3.99 18.57
N ALA A 44 -4.77 -3.60 17.34
CA ALA A 44 -5.61 -4.42 16.48
C ALA A 44 -4.93 -5.78 16.20
N ASP A 45 -5.63 -6.88 16.46
CA ASP A 45 -5.13 -8.23 16.19
C ASP A 45 -5.43 -8.62 14.74
N ILE A 46 -4.41 -8.56 13.88
CA ILE A 46 -4.49 -8.97 12.48
C ILE A 46 -3.79 -10.32 12.21
N SER A 47 -3.49 -11.07 13.26
CA SER A 47 -2.72 -12.31 13.17
C SER A 47 -3.47 -13.41 12.41
N ALA A 48 -2.71 -14.43 11.99
CA ALA A 48 -3.27 -15.63 11.34
C ALA A 48 -4.30 -16.40 12.19
N ASN A 49 -4.35 -16.18 13.51
CA ASN A 49 -5.34 -16.77 14.40
C ASN A 49 -6.73 -16.15 14.22
N VAL A 50 -6.79 -14.85 13.90
CA VAL A 50 -8.03 -14.12 13.65
C VAL A 50 -8.37 -14.14 12.16
N TYR A 51 -7.39 -13.81 11.30
CA TYR A 51 -7.57 -13.74 9.85
C TYR A 51 -6.59 -14.68 9.14
N ASN A 52 -6.99 -15.94 9.00
CA ASN A 52 -6.15 -16.97 8.38
C ASN A 52 -5.82 -16.66 6.90
N ASP A 53 -6.79 -16.16 6.13
CA ASP A 53 -6.59 -15.76 4.74
C ASP A 53 -5.81 -14.43 4.65
N ILE A 54 -4.59 -14.48 4.11
CA ILE A 54 -3.74 -13.29 3.97
C ILE A 54 -4.31 -12.26 2.98
N ASN A 55 -5.18 -12.68 2.06
CA ASN A 55 -5.83 -11.76 1.12
C ASN A 55 -6.78 -10.79 1.81
N ILE A 56 -7.20 -11.08 3.05
CA ILE A 56 -7.92 -10.14 3.91
C ILE A 56 -6.99 -8.99 4.32
N ILE A 57 -5.78 -9.28 4.78
CA ILE A 57 -4.80 -8.26 5.20
C ILE A 57 -4.30 -7.44 4.00
N ALA A 58 -4.02 -8.10 2.88
CA ALA A 58 -3.70 -7.43 1.62
C ALA A 58 -4.88 -6.54 1.14
N GLY A 59 -6.11 -7.01 1.33
CA GLY A 59 -7.34 -6.26 1.09
C GLY A 59 -7.45 -5.01 1.97
N ALA A 60 -7.19 -5.14 3.27
CA ALA A 60 -7.23 -4.04 4.22
C ALA A 60 -6.17 -2.97 3.94
N LEU A 61 -4.96 -3.38 3.56
CA LEU A 61 -3.92 -2.43 3.11
C LEU A 61 -4.38 -1.66 1.85
N LYS A 62 -4.96 -2.34 0.87
CA LYS A 62 -5.52 -1.70 -0.34
C LYS A 62 -6.65 -0.73 0.00
N LEU A 63 -7.55 -1.12 0.90
CA LEU A 63 -8.67 -0.30 1.37
C LEU A 63 -8.16 0.96 2.08
N TYR A 64 -7.21 0.82 3.01
CA TYR A 64 -6.59 1.96 3.69
C TYR A 64 -6.01 2.99 2.72
N LEU A 65 -5.25 2.55 1.72
CA LEU A 65 -4.66 3.44 0.71
C LEU A 65 -5.71 4.14 -0.17
N ARG A 66 -6.84 3.48 -0.41
CA ARG A 66 -7.96 4.00 -1.21
C ARG A 66 -8.77 5.05 -0.43
N ASP A 67 -8.91 4.87 0.87
CA ASP A 67 -9.76 5.72 1.72
C ASP A 67 -9.04 7.00 2.18
N LEU A 68 -7.75 7.15 1.88
CA LEU A 68 -7.02 8.38 2.16
C LEU A 68 -7.70 9.59 1.48
N PRO A 69 -7.92 10.71 2.18
CA PRO A 69 -8.51 11.91 1.58
C PRO A 69 -7.60 12.51 0.50
N ILE A 70 -6.29 12.30 0.62
CA ILE A 70 -5.29 12.61 -0.39
C ILE A 70 -4.55 11.31 -0.71
N PRO A 71 -4.53 10.86 -1.98
CA PRO A 71 -3.83 9.62 -2.35
C PRO A 71 -2.33 9.72 -2.07
N VAL A 72 -1.68 8.56 -1.87
CA VAL A 72 -0.23 8.49 -1.63
C VAL A 72 0.55 9.23 -2.72
N ILE A 73 0.21 9.00 -3.99
CA ILE A 73 0.61 9.89 -5.08
C ILE A 73 -0.39 11.05 -5.12
N THR A 74 -0.01 12.19 -4.55
CA THR A 74 -0.94 13.32 -4.36
C THR A 74 -1.48 13.88 -5.69
N PHE A 75 -2.64 14.52 -5.64
CA PHE A 75 -3.24 15.17 -6.83
C PHE A 75 -2.32 16.20 -7.48
N HIS A 76 -1.49 16.89 -6.69
CA HIS A 76 -0.57 17.91 -7.19
C HIS A 76 0.52 17.33 -8.11
N VAL A 77 1.05 16.15 -7.77
CA VAL A 77 2.12 15.51 -8.54
C VAL A 77 1.61 14.50 -9.57
N TYR A 78 0.34 14.10 -9.50
CA TYR A 78 -0.27 13.08 -10.36
C TYR A 78 0.02 13.30 -11.85
N SER A 79 -0.21 14.52 -12.36
CA SER A 79 0.03 14.84 -13.75
C SER A 79 1.49 14.60 -14.15
N LYS A 80 2.46 14.91 -13.28
CA LYS A 80 3.89 14.66 -13.54
C LYS A 80 4.20 13.18 -13.71
N PHE A 81 3.66 12.33 -12.84
CA PHE A 81 3.82 10.88 -12.96
C PHE A 81 3.21 10.34 -14.26
N ILE A 82 2.04 10.84 -14.68
CA ILE A 82 1.41 10.43 -15.96
C ILE A 82 2.24 10.86 -17.17
N HIS A 83 2.83 12.06 -17.15
CA HIS A 83 3.72 12.50 -18.23
C HIS A 83 5.01 11.69 -18.25
N ALA A 84 5.62 11.47 -17.08
CA ALA A 84 6.83 10.65 -16.95
C ALA A 84 6.61 9.24 -17.52
N ALA A 85 5.48 8.60 -17.20
CA ALA A 85 5.14 7.26 -17.69
C ALA A 85 5.03 7.15 -19.23
N LYS A 86 4.80 8.27 -19.93
CA LYS A 86 4.70 8.32 -21.40
C LYS A 86 6.05 8.55 -22.11
N ILE A 87 7.12 8.85 -21.37
CA ILE A 87 8.45 9.09 -21.94
C ILE A 87 9.02 7.77 -22.48
N PRO A 88 9.38 7.67 -23.77
CA PRO A 88 9.92 6.44 -24.35
C PRO A 88 11.30 6.06 -23.80
N ASN A 89 12.20 7.06 -23.70
CA ASN A 89 13.56 6.84 -23.20
C ASN A 89 13.54 6.43 -21.71
N PRO A 90 14.11 5.26 -21.34
CA PRO A 90 14.09 4.78 -19.96
C PRO A 90 14.81 5.68 -18.95
N ASP A 91 15.95 6.25 -19.31
CA ASP A 91 16.76 7.08 -18.41
C ASP A 91 16.05 8.40 -18.12
N THR A 92 15.57 9.08 -19.16
CA THR A 92 14.76 10.30 -19.03
C THR A 92 13.45 10.03 -18.28
N ARG A 93 12.83 8.86 -18.47
CA ARG A 93 11.64 8.45 -17.71
C ARG A 93 11.95 8.29 -16.23
N LEU A 94 13.08 7.66 -15.90
CA LEU A 94 13.52 7.47 -14.52
C LEU A 94 13.79 8.82 -13.83
N GLU A 95 14.50 9.73 -14.51
CA GLU A 95 14.74 11.09 -14.04
C GLU A 95 13.43 11.83 -13.76
N ALA A 96 12.47 11.78 -14.69
CA ALA A 96 11.17 12.43 -14.53
C ALA A 96 10.33 11.83 -13.38
N ILE A 97 10.39 10.51 -13.17
CA ILE A 97 9.76 9.87 -12.01
C ILE A 97 10.43 10.35 -10.71
N HIS A 98 11.76 10.42 -10.68
CA HIS A 98 12.53 10.90 -9.53
C HIS A 98 12.17 12.36 -9.18
N GLU A 99 12.07 13.25 -10.15
CA GLU A 99 11.61 14.63 -9.95
C GLU A 99 10.18 14.71 -9.39
N GLY A 100 9.29 13.80 -9.80
CA GLY A 100 7.94 13.68 -9.25
C GLY A 100 7.95 13.24 -7.79
N LEU A 101 8.82 12.29 -7.43
CA LEU A 101 8.98 11.81 -6.06
C LEU A 101 9.47 12.91 -5.11
N LEU A 102 10.42 13.74 -5.55
CA LEU A 102 10.95 14.86 -4.74
C LEU A 102 9.91 15.93 -4.41
N GLN A 103 8.76 15.93 -5.08
CA GLN A 103 7.66 16.89 -4.86
C GLN A 103 6.55 16.33 -3.97
N LEU A 104 6.66 15.07 -3.54
CA LEU A 104 5.73 14.51 -2.58
C LEU A 104 5.98 15.11 -1.18
N PRO A 105 4.92 15.37 -0.39
CA PRO A 105 5.09 15.66 1.02
C PRO A 105 5.83 14.51 1.74
N PRO A 106 6.62 14.80 2.80
CA PRO A 106 7.47 13.78 3.44
C PRO A 106 6.72 12.49 3.85
N ALA A 107 5.52 12.63 4.43
CA ALA A 107 4.73 11.47 4.84
C ALA A 107 4.27 10.59 3.67
N HIS A 108 3.94 11.21 2.53
CA HIS A 108 3.53 10.51 1.32
C HIS A 108 4.73 9.81 0.65
N TYR A 109 5.87 10.49 0.59
CA TYR A 109 7.12 9.92 0.07
C TYR A 109 7.54 8.70 0.87
N GLU A 110 7.61 8.80 2.21
CA GLU A 110 8.03 7.68 3.06
C GLU A 110 7.05 6.50 2.99
N THR A 111 5.74 6.77 2.94
CA THR A 111 4.73 5.72 2.76
C THR A 111 4.91 5.02 1.42
N LEU A 112 5.09 5.78 0.33
CA LEU A 112 5.31 5.21 -1.00
C LEU A 112 6.62 4.41 -1.06
N ARG A 113 7.70 4.94 -0.49
CA ARG A 113 9.01 4.29 -0.42
C ARG A 113 8.90 2.94 0.29
N TYR A 114 8.25 2.92 1.46
CA TYR A 114 8.07 1.69 2.23
C TYR A 114 7.21 0.66 1.49
N LEU A 115 6.11 1.11 0.87
CA LEU A 115 5.26 0.25 0.04
C LEU A 115 6.01 -0.33 -1.17
N MET A 116 6.80 0.48 -1.89
CA MET A 116 7.57 0.02 -3.04
C MET A 116 8.68 -0.95 -2.64
N MET A 117 9.33 -0.75 -1.49
CA MET A 117 10.30 -1.72 -0.96
C MET A 117 9.63 -3.06 -0.66
N HIS A 118 8.42 -3.06 -0.08
CA HIS A 118 7.67 -4.28 0.16
C HIS A 118 7.28 -4.99 -1.13
N LEU A 119 6.68 -4.27 -2.09
CA LEU A 119 6.23 -4.85 -3.37
C LEU A 119 7.38 -5.35 -4.26
N LYS A 120 8.62 -4.97 -3.97
CA LYS A 120 9.81 -5.43 -4.69
C LYS A 120 10.34 -6.78 -4.18
N LYS A 121 9.99 -7.17 -2.95
CA LYS A 121 10.37 -8.47 -2.37
C LYS A 121 9.68 -9.61 -3.11
#